data_AF-A0A9E6SND4-F1
#
_entry.id   AF-A0A9E6SND4-F1
#
_cell.length_a   1.000
_cell.length_b   1.000
_cell.length_c   1.000
_cell.angle_alpha   90.00
_cell.angle_beta   90.00
_cell.angle_gamma   90.00
#
_symmetry.space_group_name_H-M   'P 1'
#
loop_
_entity.id
_entity.type
_entity.pdbx_description
1 polymer ?
#
loop_
_entity_poly.entity_id
_entity_poly.type
_entity_poly.pdbx_seq_one_letter_code
_entity_poly.pdbx_strand_id
1 'polypeptide(L)'
;MTAPLFTHEMNDTLMLSIGAFLLAMTLTPIYTYFAYRYKFWKQQRTTSATGEVLQVFTKLHAKKFTRIIPTMAGIVGVVTITVITYFFNFNRAETWLPLAALVGGGAVGLLDDIINIRGQGSGVAGLRSSIKFAMITLVAVVLGWYFYSRLGYTTVHIPYIGDWFLGIWIVPLFVFAVVAAGNAVNISDGLDGLAGGLLTTSFTVFGMIALLQGHYHIAGFCFTVTGALLSYLWFNIYPARFFMGDVGSFAYGASLGVIAMLTNTLFLLPIIGAVFVIEAGSSLVQIASKRLFGRKLFISAPIHHHLEAIGWPEVKVTMRFWVISCTMGLIGLLMAMTGGHI
;
A
#
# COMPACT_ATOMS: atom_id res chain seq x y z
N MET A 1 -24.32 3.07 22.29
CA MET A 1 -23.90 4.33 21.65
C MET A 1 -25.14 5.10 21.23
N THR A 2 -25.21 6.42 21.41
CA THR A 2 -26.36 7.21 20.95
C THR A 2 -26.16 7.59 19.47
N ALA A 3 -27.22 7.60 18.68
CA ALA A 3 -27.16 7.99 17.26
C ALA A 3 -26.47 9.36 17.01
N PRO A 4 -26.66 10.39 17.85
CA PRO A 4 -25.98 11.67 17.68
C PRO A 4 -24.45 11.60 17.83
N LEU A 5 -23.94 10.79 18.75
CA LEU A 5 -22.50 10.62 18.94
C LEU A 5 -21.87 9.97 17.70
N PHE A 6 -22.53 8.96 17.14
CA PHE A 6 -22.04 8.28 15.94
C PHE A 6 -22.00 9.22 14.73
N THR A 7 -23.04 10.04 14.56
CA THR A 7 -23.07 11.04 13.49
C THR A 7 -21.97 12.10 13.67
N HIS A 8 -21.69 12.54 14.90
CA HIS A 8 -20.62 13.50 15.16
C HIS A 8 -19.25 12.95 14.75
N GLU A 9 -18.88 11.76 15.26
CA GLU A 9 -17.60 11.12 14.93
C GLU A 9 -17.47 10.80 13.44
N MET A 10 -18.57 10.39 12.79
CA MET A 10 -18.59 10.18 11.35
C MET A 10 -18.35 11.48 10.57
N ASN A 11 -18.92 12.60 11.02
CA ASN A 11 -18.66 13.90 10.39
C ASN A 11 -17.19 14.29 10.51
N ASP A 12 -16.59 14.13 11.69
CA ASP A 12 -15.18 14.48 11.93
C ASP A 12 -14.25 13.65 11.03
N THR A 13 -14.47 12.33 10.96
CA THR A 13 -13.67 11.44 10.09
C THR A 13 -13.81 11.78 8.60
N LEU A 14 -15.00 12.17 8.13
CA LEU A 14 -15.21 12.63 6.76
C LEU A 14 -14.54 13.98 6.48
N MET A 15 -14.56 14.91 7.45
CA MET A 15 -13.86 16.18 7.35
C MET A 15 -12.34 15.98 7.20
N LEU A 16 -11.75 15.01 7.90
CA LEU A 16 -10.34 14.66 7.73
C LEU A 16 -10.02 14.17 6.31
N SER A 17 -10.90 13.35 5.71
CA SER A 17 -10.75 12.91 4.31
C SER A 17 -10.76 14.09 3.33
N ILE A 18 -11.74 15.00 3.48
CA ILE A 18 -11.85 16.19 2.63
C ILE A 18 -10.62 17.08 2.82
N GLY A 19 -10.20 17.32 4.06
CA GLY A 19 -9.01 18.11 4.38
C GLY A 19 -7.75 17.52 3.76
N ALA A 20 -7.57 16.19 3.84
CA ALA A 20 -6.46 15.49 3.21
C ALA A 20 -6.49 15.58 1.68
N PHE A 21 -7.66 15.42 1.05
CA PHE A 21 -7.80 15.58 -0.39
C PHE A 21 -7.40 16.99 -0.85
N LEU A 22 -7.90 18.03 -0.17
CA LEU A 22 -7.59 19.43 -0.50
C LEU A 22 -6.11 19.75 -0.27
N LEU A 23 -5.54 19.31 0.85
CA LEU A 23 -4.12 19.53 1.14
C LEU A 23 -3.24 18.79 0.13
N ALA A 24 -3.51 17.53 -0.19
CA ALA A 24 -2.76 16.80 -1.22
C ALA A 24 -2.88 17.47 -2.60
N MET A 25 -4.08 17.96 -2.96
CA MET A 25 -4.32 18.68 -4.22
C MET A 25 -3.49 19.97 -4.30
N THR A 26 -3.37 20.71 -3.20
CA THR A 26 -2.56 21.95 -3.14
C THR A 26 -1.05 21.67 -3.14
N LEU A 27 -0.60 20.59 -2.49
CA LEU A 27 0.81 20.21 -2.47
C LEU A 27 1.29 19.60 -3.79
N THR A 28 0.39 19.01 -4.58
CA THR A 28 0.76 18.31 -5.82
C THR A 28 1.45 19.21 -6.85
N PRO A 29 0.97 20.43 -7.17
CA PRO A 29 1.69 21.36 -8.05
C PRO A 29 3.09 21.73 -7.57
N ILE A 30 3.29 21.82 -6.25
CA ILE A 30 4.60 22.13 -5.65
C ILE A 30 5.55 20.96 -5.88
N TYR A 31 5.09 19.74 -5.61
CA TYR A 31 5.84 18.52 -5.89
C TYR A 31 6.19 18.41 -7.37
N THR A 32 5.23 18.59 -8.27
CA THR A 32 5.49 18.45 -9.72
C THR A 32 6.50 19.48 -10.19
N TYR A 33 6.44 20.73 -9.74
CA TYR A 33 7.45 21.74 -10.04
C TYR A 33 8.87 21.26 -9.72
N PHE A 34 9.09 20.74 -8.51
CA PHE A 34 10.40 20.23 -8.11
C PHE A 34 10.79 18.95 -8.86
N ALA A 35 9.83 18.04 -9.08
CA ALA A 35 10.09 16.78 -9.74
C ALA A 35 10.53 16.96 -11.20
N TYR A 36 9.93 17.92 -11.92
CA TYR A 36 10.36 18.29 -13.27
C TYR A 36 11.67 19.09 -13.25
N ARG A 37 11.84 20.04 -12.33
CA ARG A 37 13.06 20.87 -12.21
C ARG A 37 14.30 20.03 -11.93
N TYR A 38 14.19 19.06 -11.02
CA TYR A 38 15.29 18.20 -10.59
C TYR A 38 15.29 16.82 -11.25
N LYS A 39 14.45 16.62 -12.27
CA LYS A 39 14.47 15.42 -13.13
C LYS A 39 14.34 14.12 -12.34
N PHE A 40 13.27 13.96 -11.57
CA PHE A 40 12.99 12.75 -10.78
C PHE A 40 12.55 11.57 -11.68
N TRP A 41 13.37 11.22 -12.66
CA TRP A 41 13.11 10.16 -13.62
C TRP A 41 13.67 8.85 -13.09
N LYS A 42 12.86 7.80 -13.14
CA LYS A 42 13.31 6.46 -12.77
C LYS A 42 14.29 5.93 -13.82
N GLN A 43 15.46 5.47 -13.39
CA GLN A 43 16.40 4.81 -14.31
C GLN A 43 15.98 3.36 -14.52
N GLN A 44 16.13 2.87 -15.76
CA GLN A 44 15.60 1.57 -16.16
C GLN A 44 16.40 0.41 -15.56
N ARG A 45 15.70 -0.63 -15.10
CA ARG A 45 16.30 -1.95 -14.86
C ARG A 45 16.45 -2.68 -16.19
N THR A 46 17.67 -3.04 -16.55
CA THR A 46 17.96 -3.89 -17.72
C THR A 46 17.88 -5.38 -17.41
N THR A 47 17.92 -5.75 -16.13
CA THR A 47 17.95 -7.13 -15.64
C THR A 47 16.84 -7.42 -14.62
N SER A 48 16.30 -8.62 -14.66
CA SER A 48 15.30 -9.13 -13.71
C SER A 48 15.93 -9.44 -12.36
N ALA A 49 15.10 -9.78 -11.35
CA ALA A 49 15.59 -10.25 -10.05
C ALA A 49 16.49 -11.51 -10.13
N THR A 50 16.45 -12.23 -11.27
CA THR A 50 17.29 -13.41 -11.55
C THR A 50 18.41 -13.11 -12.56
N GLY A 51 18.63 -11.85 -12.94
CA GLY A 51 19.72 -11.44 -13.85
C GLY A 51 19.42 -11.53 -15.35
N GLU A 52 18.23 -11.99 -15.75
CA GLU A 52 17.82 -12.09 -17.17
C GLU A 52 17.37 -10.75 -17.75
N VAL A 53 17.60 -10.51 -19.04
CA VAL A 53 17.15 -9.29 -19.74
C VAL A 53 15.62 -9.23 -19.82
N LEU A 54 15.02 -8.12 -19.40
CA LEU A 54 13.57 -7.90 -19.31
C LEU A 54 12.91 -7.54 -20.67
N GLN A 55 13.15 -8.32 -21.73
CA GLN A 55 12.72 -7.98 -23.11
C GLN A 55 11.22 -7.68 -23.27
N VAL A 56 10.34 -8.43 -22.59
CA VAL A 56 8.88 -8.27 -22.70
C VAL A 56 8.40 -7.00 -21.98
N PHE A 57 8.91 -6.73 -20.78
CA PHE A 57 8.59 -5.53 -19.99
C PHE A 57 9.06 -4.26 -20.72
N THR A 58 10.28 -4.28 -21.28
CA THR A 58 10.81 -3.15 -22.05
C THR A 58 9.97 -2.86 -23.30
N LYS A 59 9.41 -3.88 -23.96
CA LYS A 59 8.55 -3.70 -25.14
C LYS A 59 7.16 -3.15 -24.77
N LEU A 60 6.56 -3.65 -23.69
CA LEU A 60 5.22 -3.20 -23.25
C LEU A 60 5.22 -1.74 -22.78
N HIS A 61 6.28 -1.31 -22.08
CA HIS A 61 6.36 0.05 -21.56
C HIS A 61 7.05 1.05 -22.51
N ALA A 62 7.42 0.65 -23.73
CA ALA A 62 8.06 1.49 -24.74
C ALA A 62 7.40 2.86 -24.96
N LYS A 63 6.06 2.91 -24.95
CA LYS A 63 5.27 4.15 -25.13
C LYS A 63 5.13 4.99 -23.85
N LYS A 64 5.27 4.39 -22.67
CA LYS A 64 5.41 5.16 -21.43
C LYS A 64 6.79 5.77 -21.31
N PHE A 65 7.82 5.11 -21.87
CA PHE A 65 9.19 5.62 -21.85
C PHE A 65 9.42 6.87 -22.70
N THR A 66 8.56 7.15 -23.69
CA THR A 66 8.58 8.45 -24.40
C THR A 66 7.99 9.59 -23.55
N ARG A 67 7.21 9.27 -22.51
CA ARG A 67 6.68 10.24 -21.56
C ARG A 67 7.61 10.32 -20.37
N ILE A 68 8.16 11.50 -20.14
CA ILE A 68 9.02 11.77 -19.01
C ILE A 68 8.11 11.94 -17.77
N ILE A 69 7.90 10.84 -17.03
CA ILE A 69 6.98 10.76 -15.88
C ILE A 69 7.80 10.71 -14.58
N PRO A 70 7.60 11.64 -13.63
CA PRO A 70 8.36 11.67 -12.38
C PRO A 70 7.88 10.60 -11.40
N THR A 71 8.80 10.07 -10.60
CA THR A 71 8.53 9.14 -9.49
C THR A 71 8.62 9.84 -8.12
N MET A 72 8.29 9.13 -7.03
CA MET A 72 8.24 9.61 -5.64
C MET A 72 7.02 10.47 -5.29
N ALA A 73 5.96 10.46 -6.09
CA ALA A 73 4.76 11.26 -5.78
C ALA A 73 4.07 10.82 -4.47
N GLY A 74 4.33 9.60 -4.00
CA GLY A 74 3.90 9.14 -2.68
C GLY A 74 4.31 10.06 -1.53
N ILE A 75 5.37 10.87 -1.68
CA ILE A 75 5.79 11.85 -0.67
C ILE A 75 4.68 12.87 -0.35
N VAL A 76 3.87 13.26 -1.36
CA VAL A 76 2.74 14.18 -1.17
C VAL A 76 1.73 13.57 -0.21
N GLY A 77 1.41 12.29 -0.41
CA GLY A 77 0.51 11.56 0.46
C GLY A 77 1.07 11.36 1.87
N VAL A 78 2.33 10.92 2.00
CA VAL A 78 2.99 10.75 3.31
C VAL A 78 2.98 12.05 4.11
N VAL A 79 3.35 13.17 3.50
CA VAL A 79 3.34 14.50 4.16
C VAL A 79 1.93 14.92 4.53
N THR A 80 0.97 14.80 3.60
CA THR A 80 -0.43 15.16 3.83
C THR A 80 -1.01 14.39 5.01
N ILE A 81 -0.88 13.06 5.00
CA ILE A 81 -1.43 12.20 6.05
C ILE A 81 -0.73 12.46 7.37
N THR A 82 0.58 12.71 7.36
CA THR A 82 1.33 13.05 8.57
C THR A 82 0.84 14.35 9.19
N VAL A 83 0.69 15.41 8.39
CA VAL A 83 0.19 16.71 8.87
C VAL A 83 -1.22 16.58 9.41
N ILE A 84 -2.15 16.02 8.62
CA ILE A 84 -3.55 15.90 9.03
C ILE A 84 -3.69 15.03 10.28
N THR A 85 -3.02 13.87 10.32
CA THR A 85 -3.08 12.98 11.49
C THR A 85 -2.47 13.62 12.72
N TYR A 86 -1.29 14.23 12.60
CA TYR A 86 -0.58 14.78 13.75
C TYR A 86 -1.33 15.95 14.42
N PHE A 87 -1.95 16.83 13.62
CA PHE A 87 -2.63 18.00 14.16
C PHE A 87 -4.10 17.76 14.53
N PHE A 88 -4.81 16.88 13.82
CA PHE A 88 -6.26 16.76 13.96
C PHE A 88 -6.74 15.38 14.41
N ASN A 89 -5.89 14.35 14.40
CA ASN A 89 -6.31 12.98 14.70
C ASN A 89 -5.24 12.17 15.47
N PHE A 90 -4.37 12.86 16.22
CA PHE A 90 -3.25 12.20 16.89
C PHE A 90 -3.71 11.53 18.18
N ASN A 91 -3.50 10.22 18.26
CA ASN A 91 -3.79 9.41 19.42
C ASN A 91 -2.67 8.38 19.60
N ARG A 92 -2.09 8.32 20.80
CA ARG A 92 -0.94 7.47 21.10
C ARG A 92 -1.26 5.97 21.06
N ALA A 93 -2.50 5.60 21.38
CA ALA A 93 -2.97 4.22 21.38
C ALA A 93 -3.42 3.77 19.97
N GLU A 94 -4.02 4.68 19.19
CA GLU A 94 -4.66 4.34 17.92
C GLU A 94 -3.85 4.76 16.68
N THR A 95 -3.49 6.04 16.53
CA THR A 95 -2.98 6.57 15.25
C THR A 95 -1.47 6.74 15.20
N TRP A 96 -0.78 6.72 16.34
CA TRP A 96 0.69 6.79 16.38
C TRP A 96 1.35 5.62 15.63
N LEU A 97 0.86 4.40 15.83
CA LEU A 97 1.46 3.20 15.24
C LEU A 97 1.29 3.13 13.71
N PRO A 98 0.10 3.35 13.12
CA PRO A 98 -0.05 3.36 11.66
C PRO A 98 0.63 4.57 11.03
N LEU A 99 0.70 5.71 11.72
CA LEU A 99 1.49 6.87 11.27
C LEU A 99 2.99 6.56 11.25
N ALA A 100 3.51 5.91 12.29
CA ALA A 100 4.91 5.49 12.34
C ALA A 100 5.24 4.46 11.23
N ALA A 101 4.32 3.55 10.92
CA ALA A 101 4.46 2.63 9.79
C ALA A 101 4.46 3.35 8.43
N LEU A 102 3.56 4.33 8.25
CA LEU A 102 3.50 5.15 7.05
C LEU A 102 4.81 5.92 6.83
N VAL A 103 5.29 6.63 7.85
CA VAL A 103 6.52 7.43 7.78
C VAL A 103 7.75 6.52 7.65
N GLY A 104 7.83 5.45 8.42
CA GLY A 104 8.93 4.48 8.38
C GLY A 104 9.03 3.77 7.03
N GLY A 105 7.91 3.25 6.52
CA GLY A 105 7.84 2.65 5.18
C GLY A 105 8.15 3.66 4.07
N GLY A 106 7.62 4.88 4.20
CA GLY A 106 7.90 5.98 3.28
C GLY A 106 9.37 6.38 3.24
N ALA A 107 10.05 6.39 4.40
CA ALA A 107 11.49 6.67 4.48
C ALA A 107 12.33 5.59 3.80
N VAL A 108 12.00 4.30 4.00
CA VAL A 108 12.66 3.19 3.30
C VAL A 108 12.47 3.31 1.79
N GLY A 109 11.25 3.59 1.35
CA GLY A 109 10.93 3.81 -0.06
C GLY A 109 11.64 5.03 -0.66
N LEU A 110 11.73 6.14 0.09
CA LEU A 110 12.42 7.36 -0.34
C LEU A 110 13.91 7.12 -0.53
N LEU A 111 14.55 6.38 0.38
CA LEU A 111 15.95 6.02 0.25
C LEU A 111 16.19 5.20 -1.03
N ASP A 112 15.31 4.24 -1.34
CA ASP A 112 15.41 3.45 -2.56
C ASP A 112 15.23 4.29 -3.83
N ASP A 113 14.19 5.13 -3.87
CA ASP A 113 13.91 5.97 -5.04
C ASP A 113 15.03 7.00 -5.28
N ILE A 114 15.56 7.64 -4.23
CA ILE A 114 16.70 8.59 -4.36
C ILE A 114 17.93 7.88 -4.93
N ILE A 115 18.24 6.67 -4.43
CA ILE A 115 19.38 5.88 -4.91
C ILE A 115 19.16 5.45 -6.37
N ASN A 116 17.93 5.11 -6.74
CA ASN A 116 17.57 4.78 -8.11
C ASN A 116 17.78 5.97 -9.07
N ILE A 117 17.30 7.16 -8.69
CA ILE A 117 17.43 8.39 -9.50
C ILE A 117 18.89 8.82 -9.66
N ARG A 118 19.70 8.70 -8.60
CA ARG A 118 21.13 9.08 -8.60
C ARG A 118 22.07 8.00 -9.15
N GLY A 119 21.57 6.81 -9.44
CA GLY A 119 22.36 5.72 -10.00
C GLY A 119 22.95 6.05 -11.37
N GLN A 120 24.03 5.37 -11.76
CA GLN A 120 24.69 5.56 -13.06
C GLN A 120 24.19 4.59 -14.15
N GLY A 121 23.03 3.96 -13.96
CA GLY A 121 22.43 3.02 -14.93
C GLY A 121 23.19 1.69 -15.15
N SER A 122 24.41 1.55 -14.61
CA SER A 122 25.21 0.33 -14.69
C SER A 122 24.96 -0.57 -13.47
N GLY A 123 23.90 -1.40 -13.51
CA GLY A 123 23.63 -2.41 -12.49
C GLY A 123 22.16 -2.58 -12.10
N VAL A 124 21.91 -3.13 -10.90
CA VAL A 124 20.57 -3.25 -10.33
C VAL A 124 20.05 -1.85 -9.99
N ALA A 125 19.00 -1.36 -10.64
CA ALA A 125 18.44 -0.04 -10.32
C ALA A 125 17.80 -0.05 -8.91
N GLY A 126 18.17 0.92 -8.07
CA GLY A 126 17.72 1.02 -6.67
C GLY A 126 18.56 0.19 -5.69
N LEU A 127 18.10 0.10 -4.44
CA LEU A 127 18.70 -0.70 -3.38
C LEU A 127 18.57 -2.20 -3.70
N ARG A 128 19.54 -2.99 -3.25
CA ARG A 128 19.46 -4.45 -3.34
C ARG A 128 18.20 -4.92 -2.58
N SER A 129 17.41 -5.79 -3.21
CA SER A 129 16.12 -6.25 -2.65
C SER A 129 16.25 -6.83 -1.23
N SER A 130 17.38 -7.47 -0.90
CA SER A 130 17.64 -7.99 0.45
C SER A 130 17.82 -6.90 1.51
N ILE A 131 18.46 -5.78 1.15
CA ILE A 131 18.66 -4.64 2.08
C ILE A 131 17.31 -3.95 2.31
N LYS A 132 16.55 -3.72 1.24
CA LYS A 132 15.21 -3.14 1.33
C LYS A 132 14.29 -3.98 2.21
N PHE A 133 14.29 -5.30 2.00
CA PHE A 133 13.54 -6.24 2.84
C PHE A 133 14.00 -6.19 4.31
N ALA A 134 15.31 -6.13 4.57
CA ALA A 134 15.84 -6.03 5.93
C ALA A 134 15.42 -4.72 6.61
N MET A 135 15.45 -3.59 5.90
CA MET A 135 15.03 -2.29 6.43
C MET A 135 13.54 -2.27 6.78
N ILE A 136 12.67 -2.77 5.89
CA ILE A 136 11.23 -2.81 6.15
C ILE A 136 10.90 -3.79 7.30
N THR A 137 11.64 -4.89 7.39
CA THR A 137 11.53 -5.86 8.50
C THR A 137 11.96 -5.22 9.81
N LEU A 138 13.05 -4.45 9.82
CA LEU A 138 13.51 -3.74 11.01
C LEU A 138 12.46 -2.75 11.51
N VAL A 139 11.87 -1.95 10.62
CA VAL A 139 10.75 -1.07 10.96
C VAL A 139 9.60 -1.88 11.56
N ALA A 140 9.20 -2.96 10.90
CA ALA A 140 8.10 -3.80 11.37
C ALA A 140 8.38 -4.47 12.73
N VAL A 141 9.62 -4.86 13.03
CA VAL A 141 10.02 -5.44 14.32
C VAL A 141 9.89 -4.41 15.45
N VAL A 142 10.35 -3.18 15.23
CA VAL A 142 10.25 -2.10 16.22
C VAL A 142 8.77 -1.77 16.50
N LEU A 143 7.96 -1.69 15.45
CA LEU A 143 6.52 -1.44 15.58
C LEU A 143 5.78 -2.62 16.22
N GLY A 144 6.13 -3.86 15.87
CA GLY A 144 5.57 -5.06 16.48
C GLY A 144 5.91 -5.17 17.97
N TRP A 145 7.14 -4.81 18.35
CA TRP A 145 7.50 -4.69 19.77
C TRP A 145 6.63 -3.65 20.49
N TYR A 146 6.39 -2.48 19.89
CA TYR A 146 5.50 -1.47 20.47
C TYR A 146 4.05 -1.99 20.59
N PHE A 147 3.54 -2.64 19.55
CA PHE A 147 2.20 -3.26 19.52
C PHE A 147 2.00 -4.25 20.68
N TYR A 148 2.99 -5.10 20.95
CA TYR A 148 2.96 -6.03 22.07
C TYR A 148 3.21 -5.36 23.43
N SER A 149 4.34 -4.67 23.59
CA SER A 149 4.81 -4.21 24.91
C SER A 149 4.20 -2.89 25.38
N ARG A 150 3.70 -2.04 24.48
CA ARG A 150 3.13 -0.72 24.85
C ARG A 150 1.61 -0.69 24.74
N LEU A 151 1.05 -1.38 23.75
CA LEU A 151 -0.40 -1.45 23.56
C LEU A 151 -1.03 -2.71 24.18
N GLY A 152 -0.23 -3.72 24.52
CA GLY A 152 -0.70 -4.90 25.26
C GLY A 152 -1.47 -5.92 24.40
N TYR A 153 -1.41 -5.82 23.07
CA TYR A 153 -2.06 -6.79 22.20
C TYR A 153 -1.34 -8.14 22.27
N THR A 154 -2.09 -9.20 22.56
CA THR A 154 -1.57 -10.58 22.66
C THR A 154 -2.46 -11.62 21.98
N THR A 155 -3.58 -11.19 21.42
CA THR A 155 -4.59 -12.06 20.79
C THR A 155 -4.77 -11.67 19.33
N VAL A 156 -5.26 -12.63 18.54
CA VAL A 156 -5.75 -12.40 17.17
C VAL A 156 -7.14 -12.99 17.04
N HIS A 157 -8.06 -12.27 16.40
CA HIS A 157 -9.40 -12.76 16.14
C HIS A 157 -9.44 -13.50 14.81
N ILE A 158 -9.96 -14.73 14.82
CA ILE A 158 -10.24 -15.50 13.61
C ILE A 158 -11.75 -15.44 13.35
N PRO A 159 -12.19 -14.92 12.18
CA PRO A 159 -13.61 -14.82 11.85
C PRO A 159 -14.34 -16.14 12.07
N TYR A 160 -15.50 -16.11 12.73
CA TYR A 160 -16.37 -17.25 13.06
C TYR A 160 -15.81 -18.28 14.06
N ILE A 161 -14.55 -18.13 14.48
CA ILE A 161 -13.91 -19.03 15.47
C ILE A 161 -13.73 -18.30 16.80
N GLY A 162 -13.32 -17.03 16.77
CA GLY A 162 -13.09 -16.19 17.95
C GLY A 162 -11.62 -15.88 18.20
N ASP A 163 -11.33 -15.42 19.41
CA ASP A 163 -10.01 -14.91 19.80
C ASP A 163 -9.04 -16.03 20.15
N TRP A 164 -7.83 -15.96 19.59
CA TRP A 164 -6.74 -16.89 19.83
C TRP A 164 -5.59 -16.17 20.52
N PHE A 165 -5.17 -16.70 21.67
CA PHE A 165 -4.04 -16.15 22.43
C PHE A 165 -2.70 -16.58 21.82
N LEU A 166 -1.91 -15.60 21.41
CA LEU A 166 -0.57 -15.79 20.84
C LEU A 166 0.56 -15.36 21.77
N GLY A 167 0.28 -14.49 22.75
CA GLY A 167 1.32 -13.91 23.60
C GLY A 167 2.37 -13.19 22.75
N ILE A 168 3.65 -13.49 22.98
CA ILE A 168 4.79 -12.89 22.25
C ILE A 168 4.79 -13.22 20.74
N TRP A 169 4.14 -14.31 20.32
CA TRP A 169 4.07 -14.71 18.90
C TRP A 169 3.28 -13.73 18.03
N ILE A 170 2.55 -12.81 18.64
CA ILE A 170 1.91 -11.69 17.94
C ILE A 170 2.94 -10.79 17.23
N VAL A 171 4.19 -10.69 17.75
CA VAL A 171 5.23 -9.83 17.18
C VAL A 171 5.71 -10.36 15.82
N PRO A 172 6.14 -11.64 15.67
CA PRO A 172 6.41 -12.21 14.35
C PRO A 172 5.24 -12.13 13.38
N LEU A 173 4.00 -12.33 13.86
CA LEU A 173 2.80 -12.22 13.03
C LEU A 173 2.58 -10.79 12.53
N PHE A 174 2.78 -9.80 13.40
CA PHE A 174 2.74 -8.38 13.05
C PHE A 174 3.80 -8.03 12.00
N VAL A 175 5.03 -8.51 12.20
CA VAL A 175 6.13 -8.31 11.25
C VAL A 175 5.76 -8.89 9.89
N PHE A 176 5.23 -10.13 9.87
CA PHE A 176 4.77 -10.77 8.64
C PHE A 176 3.69 -9.93 7.94
N ALA A 177 2.66 -9.48 8.66
CA ALA A 177 1.57 -8.69 8.09
C ALA A 177 2.06 -7.39 7.44
N VAL A 178 2.90 -6.62 8.14
CA VAL A 178 3.44 -5.34 7.65
C VAL A 178 4.37 -5.54 6.46
N VAL A 179 5.29 -6.51 6.54
CA VAL A 179 6.25 -6.79 5.46
C VAL A 179 5.53 -7.34 4.23
N ALA A 180 4.58 -8.26 4.41
CA ALA A 180 3.81 -8.84 3.32
C ALA A 180 2.96 -7.78 2.61
N ALA A 181 2.23 -6.95 3.36
CA ALA A 181 1.42 -5.87 2.80
C ALA A 181 2.28 -4.83 2.06
N GLY A 182 3.40 -4.40 2.66
CA GLY A 182 4.36 -3.48 2.03
C GLY A 182 4.87 -3.98 0.68
N ASN A 183 5.31 -5.24 0.61
CA ASN A 183 5.78 -5.83 -0.64
C ASN A 183 4.65 -6.06 -1.65
N ALA A 184 3.47 -6.49 -1.20
CA ALA A 184 2.35 -6.75 -2.11
C ALA A 184 1.89 -5.46 -2.81
N VAL A 185 1.78 -4.35 -2.07
CA VAL A 185 1.45 -3.04 -2.65
C VAL A 185 2.54 -2.56 -3.62
N ASN A 186 3.82 -2.72 -3.28
CA ASN A 186 4.93 -2.37 -4.18
C ASN A 186 4.92 -3.19 -5.48
N ILE A 187 4.60 -4.49 -5.40
CA ILE A 187 4.48 -5.37 -6.56
C ILE A 187 3.30 -4.96 -7.45
N SER A 188 2.19 -4.51 -6.87
CA SER A 188 1.00 -4.08 -7.62
C SER A 188 1.09 -2.67 -8.22
N ASP A 189 2.09 -1.87 -7.85
CA ASP A 189 2.34 -0.52 -8.42
C ASP A 189 3.05 -0.59 -9.79
N GLY A 190 2.47 -1.37 -10.72
CA GLY A 190 2.99 -1.59 -12.08
C GLY A 190 2.21 -0.89 -13.19
N LEU A 191 0.95 -0.50 -12.93
CA LEU A 191 0.05 0.14 -13.89
C LEU A 191 -0.55 1.45 -13.34
N ASP A 192 -0.89 2.35 -14.26
CA ASP A 192 -1.50 3.65 -13.98
C ASP A 192 -2.82 3.45 -13.22
N GLY A 193 -2.93 4.05 -12.04
CA GLY A 193 -4.09 3.95 -11.15
C GLY A 193 -4.25 2.63 -10.41
N LEU A 194 -3.47 1.58 -10.71
CA LEU A 194 -3.73 0.26 -10.13
C LEU A 194 -3.56 0.23 -8.62
N ALA A 195 -2.35 0.43 -8.10
CA ALA A 195 -2.11 0.41 -6.66
C ALA A 195 -2.93 1.48 -5.91
N GLY A 196 -3.04 2.69 -6.47
CA GLY A 196 -3.81 3.78 -5.87
C GLY A 196 -5.29 3.42 -5.64
N GLY A 197 -5.95 2.78 -6.62
CA GLY A 197 -7.35 2.39 -6.47
C GLY A 197 -7.54 1.22 -5.51
N LEU A 198 -6.67 0.20 -5.59
CA LEU A 198 -6.70 -0.93 -4.66
C LEU A 198 -6.50 -0.49 -3.20
N LEU A 199 -5.59 0.45 -2.96
CA LEU A 199 -5.35 1.05 -1.65
C LEU A 199 -6.55 1.88 -1.19
N THR A 200 -7.13 2.70 -2.08
CA THR A 200 -8.30 3.54 -1.77
C THR A 200 -9.46 2.68 -1.28
N THR A 201 -9.76 1.58 -1.98
CA THR A 201 -10.79 0.63 -1.56
C THR A 201 -10.43 -0.01 -0.23
N SER A 202 -9.20 -0.50 -0.06
CA SER A 202 -8.77 -1.20 1.15
C SER A 202 -8.86 -0.30 2.39
N PHE A 203 -8.29 0.91 2.34
CA PHE A 203 -8.37 1.87 3.46
C PHE A 203 -9.80 2.31 3.73
N THR A 204 -10.64 2.49 2.71
CA THR A 204 -12.06 2.81 2.91
C THR A 204 -12.78 1.68 3.66
N VAL A 205 -12.54 0.43 3.29
CA VAL A 205 -13.16 -0.73 3.96
C VAL A 205 -12.65 -0.90 5.40
N PHE A 206 -11.33 -0.82 5.64
CA PHE A 206 -10.79 -0.87 6.99
C PHE A 206 -11.24 0.34 7.84
N GLY A 207 -11.40 1.51 7.24
CA GLY A 207 -11.96 2.69 7.89
C GLY A 207 -13.41 2.46 8.31
N MET A 208 -14.24 1.85 7.46
CA MET A 208 -15.60 1.45 7.81
C MET A 208 -15.63 0.41 8.93
N ILE A 209 -14.77 -0.60 8.89
CA ILE A 209 -14.65 -1.60 9.97
C ILE A 209 -14.29 -0.90 11.29
N ALA A 210 -13.29 -0.03 11.29
CA ALA A 210 -12.88 0.72 12.47
C ALA A 210 -14.00 1.62 13.01
N LEU A 211 -14.78 2.29 12.14
CA LEU A 211 -15.96 3.05 12.56
C LEU A 211 -16.99 2.17 13.26
N LEU A 212 -17.28 0.99 12.70
CA LEU A 212 -18.27 0.06 13.26
C LEU A 212 -17.80 -0.55 14.59
N GLN A 213 -16.49 -0.71 14.77
CA GLN A 213 -15.87 -1.11 16.04
C GLN A 213 -15.80 0.02 17.09
N GLY A 214 -16.09 1.27 16.69
CA GLY A 214 -15.97 2.45 17.55
C GLY A 214 -14.56 3.01 17.70
N HIS A 215 -13.61 2.58 16.86
CA HIS A 215 -12.24 3.12 16.79
C HIS A 215 -12.17 4.35 15.86
N TYR A 216 -12.72 5.47 16.31
CA TYR A 216 -12.88 6.67 15.47
C TYR A 216 -11.55 7.29 15.03
N HIS A 217 -10.48 7.24 15.81
CA HIS A 217 -9.19 7.78 15.34
C HIS A 217 -8.56 6.87 14.28
N ILE A 218 -8.65 5.54 14.43
CA ILE A 218 -8.22 4.60 13.39
C ILE A 218 -9.01 4.83 12.09
N ALA A 219 -10.34 4.98 12.20
CA ALA A 219 -11.18 5.31 11.06
C ALA A 219 -10.76 6.64 10.41
N GLY A 220 -10.56 7.69 11.22
CA GLY A 220 -10.11 8.99 10.75
C GLY A 220 -8.76 8.92 10.02
N PHE A 221 -7.84 8.07 10.47
CA PHE A 221 -6.57 7.83 9.78
C PHE A 221 -6.81 7.18 8.41
N CYS A 222 -7.61 6.12 8.36
CA CYS A 222 -7.96 5.44 7.11
C CYS A 222 -8.63 6.39 6.11
N PHE A 223 -9.56 7.22 6.55
CA PHE A 223 -10.23 8.19 5.68
C PHE A 223 -9.32 9.35 5.26
N THR A 224 -8.39 9.77 6.11
CA THR A 224 -7.31 10.71 5.73
C THR A 224 -6.46 10.12 4.60
N VAL A 225 -6.10 8.83 4.70
CA VAL A 225 -5.36 8.12 3.65
C VAL A 225 -6.18 8.04 2.36
N THR A 226 -7.47 7.69 2.45
CA THR A 226 -8.40 7.68 1.31
C THR A 226 -8.45 9.04 0.61
N GLY A 227 -8.60 10.14 1.35
CA GLY A 227 -8.62 11.49 0.78
C GLY A 227 -7.33 11.85 0.03
N ALA A 228 -6.17 11.54 0.62
CA ALA A 228 -4.87 11.74 -0.03
C ALA A 228 -4.70 10.87 -1.30
N LEU A 229 -5.16 9.61 -1.26
CA LEU A 229 -5.13 8.70 -2.41
C LEU A 229 -6.07 9.13 -3.54
N LEU A 230 -7.24 9.69 -3.23
CA LEU A 230 -8.14 10.25 -4.24
C LEU A 230 -7.52 11.42 -4.98
N SER A 231 -6.77 12.28 -4.27
CA SER A 231 -5.98 13.35 -4.91
C SER A 231 -4.87 12.78 -5.80
N TYR A 232 -4.14 11.75 -5.34
CA TYR A 232 -3.14 11.05 -6.15
C TYR A 232 -3.76 10.44 -7.43
N LEU A 233 -4.90 9.74 -7.30
CA LEU A 233 -5.61 9.09 -8.40
C LEU A 233 -6.05 10.09 -9.47
N TRP A 234 -6.47 11.29 -9.09
CA TRP A 234 -6.82 12.36 -10.05
C TRP A 234 -5.72 12.63 -11.08
N PHE A 235 -4.44 12.48 -10.68
CA PHE A 235 -3.29 12.70 -11.55
C PHE A 235 -2.63 11.41 -12.06
N ASN A 236 -2.93 10.27 -11.46
CA ASN A 236 -2.30 8.99 -11.76
C ASN A 236 -3.16 8.04 -12.60
N ILE A 237 -4.49 8.19 -12.63
CA ILE A 237 -5.35 7.46 -13.58
C ILE A 237 -4.84 7.71 -15.01
N TYR A 238 -4.83 6.65 -15.82
CA TYR A 238 -4.24 6.68 -17.15
C TYR A 238 -4.77 7.86 -17.99
N PRO A 239 -3.88 8.64 -18.64
CA PRO A 239 -2.42 8.54 -18.60
C PRO A 239 -1.79 9.23 -17.38
N ALA A 240 -0.96 8.51 -16.61
CA ALA A 240 -0.35 9.04 -15.39
C ALA A 240 0.56 10.25 -15.64
N ARG A 241 0.46 11.25 -14.75
CA ARG A 241 1.37 12.41 -14.71
C ARG A 241 2.57 12.22 -13.82
N PHE A 242 2.50 11.30 -12.87
CA PHE A 242 3.58 10.87 -11.98
C PHE A 242 3.27 9.50 -11.38
N PHE A 243 4.30 8.82 -10.87
CA PHE A 243 4.21 7.53 -10.20
C PHE A 243 4.35 7.66 -8.69
N MET A 244 3.66 6.79 -7.96
CA MET A 244 3.70 6.70 -6.50
C MET A 244 5.14 6.53 -6.01
N GLY A 245 5.90 5.66 -6.69
CA GLY A 245 7.26 5.31 -6.28
C GLY A 245 7.25 4.41 -5.04
N ASP A 246 8.44 3.92 -4.71
CA ASP A 246 8.62 3.06 -3.54
C ASP A 246 8.26 3.80 -2.25
N VAL A 247 8.42 5.13 -2.21
CA VAL A 247 7.95 6.01 -1.11
C VAL A 247 6.50 5.70 -0.74
N GLY A 248 5.59 5.80 -1.70
CA GLY A 248 4.18 5.63 -1.41
C GLY A 248 3.84 4.15 -1.20
N SER A 249 4.34 3.25 -2.06
CA SER A 249 3.94 1.84 -1.97
C SER A 249 4.30 1.21 -0.63
N PHE A 250 5.50 1.49 -0.09
CA PHE A 250 5.89 0.99 1.22
C PHE A 250 5.19 1.72 2.36
N ALA A 251 4.97 3.04 2.26
CA ALA A 251 4.22 3.79 3.27
C ALA A 251 2.79 3.24 3.42
N TYR A 252 2.05 3.14 2.33
CA TYR A 252 0.66 2.68 2.34
C TYR A 252 0.56 1.18 2.68
N GLY A 253 1.42 0.33 2.12
CA GLY A 253 1.39 -1.09 2.43
C GLY A 253 1.76 -1.39 3.88
N ALA A 254 2.79 -0.73 4.44
CA ALA A 254 3.16 -0.92 5.84
C ALA A 254 2.04 -0.44 6.80
N SER A 255 1.50 0.76 6.56
CA SER A 255 0.39 1.28 7.37
C SER A 255 -0.87 0.42 7.25
N LEU A 256 -1.22 -0.09 6.06
CA LEU A 256 -2.34 -1.00 5.86
C LEU A 256 -2.19 -2.29 6.68
N GLY A 257 -1.00 -2.88 6.71
CA GLY A 257 -0.69 -4.05 7.55
C GLY A 257 -0.86 -3.76 9.05
N VAL A 258 -0.44 -2.57 9.51
CA VAL A 258 -0.64 -2.13 10.90
C VAL A 258 -2.11 -1.91 11.22
N ILE A 259 -2.88 -1.30 10.32
CA ILE A 259 -4.32 -1.09 10.50
C ILE A 259 -5.02 -2.43 10.72
N ALA A 260 -4.76 -3.43 9.86
CA ALA A 260 -5.37 -4.75 10.00
C ALA A 260 -5.03 -5.43 11.34
N MET A 261 -3.84 -5.19 11.89
CA MET A 261 -3.45 -5.68 13.22
C MET A 261 -4.18 -4.94 14.35
N LEU A 262 -4.29 -3.61 14.27
CA LEU A 262 -4.95 -2.79 15.30
C LEU A 262 -6.46 -3.02 15.37
N THR A 263 -7.12 -3.19 14.24
CA THR A 263 -8.56 -3.50 14.16
C THR A 263 -8.84 -4.98 14.43
N ASN A 264 -7.82 -5.77 14.76
CA ASN A 264 -7.88 -7.21 14.99
C ASN A 264 -8.57 -7.97 13.83
N THR A 265 -8.34 -7.52 12.60
CA THR A 265 -8.98 -8.04 11.37
C THR A 265 -7.94 -8.57 10.38
N LEU A 266 -6.80 -9.04 10.88
CA LEU A 266 -5.69 -9.57 10.08
C LEU A 266 -6.15 -10.58 9.02
N PHE A 267 -7.05 -11.50 9.36
CA PHE A 267 -7.53 -12.53 8.44
C PHE A 267 -8.47 -12.00 7.35
N LEU A 268 -8.99 -10.78 7.52
CA LEU A 268 -9.75 -10.08 6.48
C LEU A 268 -8.83 -9.33 5.50
N LEU A 269 -7.57 -9.03 5.88
CA LEU A 269 -6.60 -8.38 5.00
C LEU A 269 -6.39 -9.09 3.66
N PRO A 270 -6.17 -10.42 3.59
CA PRO A 270 -6.04 -11.11 2.30
C PRO A 270 -7.34 -11.15 1.49
N ILE A 271 -8.50 -10.93 2.13
CA ILE A 271 -9.81 -10.90 1.47
C ILE A 271 -10.04 -9.51 0.89
N ILE A 272 -9.96 -8.47 1.72
CA ILE A 272 -10.11 -7.06 1.30
C ILE A 272 -9.04 -6.69 0.28
N GLY A 273 -7.80 -7.12 0.51
CA GLY A 273 -6.64 -6.94 -0.36
C GLY A 273 -6.42 -8.09 -1.37
N ALA A 274 -7.46 -8.83 -1.76
CA ALA A 274 -7.31 -10.03 -2.60
C ALA A 274 -6.49 -9.80 -3.88
N VAL A 275 -6.66 -8.63 -4.53
CA VAL A 275 -5.87 -8.31 -5.72
C VAL A 275 -4.38 -8.18 -5.39
N PHE A 276 -4.01 -7.53 -4.28
CA PHE A 276 -2.61 -7.47 -3.82
C PHE A 276 -2.04 -8.87 -3.55
N VAL A 277 -2.85 -9.76 -2.96
CA VAL A 277 -2.44 -11.15 -2.70
C VAL A 277 -2.22 -11.92 -4.00
N ILE A 278 -3.13 -11.80 -4.97
CA ILE A 278 -3.00 -12.45 -6.29
C ILE A 278 -1.76 -11.93 -7.02
N GLU A 279 -1.54 -10.63 -6.97
CA GLU A 279 -0.38 -9.97 -7.57
C GLU A 279 0.94 -10.46 -6.97
N ALA A 280 1.11 -10.34 -5.65
CA ALA A 280 2.29 -10.83 -4.95
C ALA A 280 2.47 -12.34 -5.09
N GLY A 281 1.39 -13.11 -4.97
CA GLY A 281 1.37 -14.56 -5.09
C GLY A 281 1.76 -15.03 -6.48
N SER A 282 1.27 -14.39 -7.54
CA SER A 282 1.64 -14.70 -8.93
C SER A 282 3.14 -14.51 -9.17
N SER A 283 3.73 -13.47 -8.59
CA SER A 283 5.18 -13.22 -8.63
C SER A 283 5.96 -14.28 -7.87
N LEU A 284 5.53 -14.63 -6.66
CA LEU A 284 6.17 -15.66 -5.84
C LEU A 284 6.14 -17.03 -6.52
N VAL A 285 4.98 -17.43 -7.04
CA VAL A 285 4.78 -18.70 -7.76
C VAL A 285 5.62 -18.73 -9.04
N GLN A 286 5.74 -17.62 -9.76
CA GLN A 286 6.61 -17.52 -10.94
C GLN A 286 8.08 -17.72 -10.57
N ILE A 287 8.57 -17.07 -9.50
CA ILE A 287 9.95 -17.21 -9.03
C ILE A 287 10.23 -18.64 -8.57
N ALA A 288 9.30 -19.23 -7.80
CA ALA A 288 9.41 -20.61 -7.34
C ALA A 288 9.46 -21.59 -8.51
N SER A 289 8.61 -21.40 -9.53
CA SER A 289 8.59 -22.29 -10.70
C SER A 289 9.86 -22.22 -11.52
N LYS A 290 10.41 -21.03 -11.72
CA LYS A 290 11.73 -20.88 -12.37
C LYS A 290 12.84 -21.58 -11.58
N ARG A 291 12.83 -21.48 -10.25
CA ARG A 291 13.88 -22.05 -9.39
C ARG A 291 13.79 -23.56 -9.24
N LEU A 292 12.57 -24.11 -9.17
CA LEU A 292 12.32 -25.53 -8.93
C LEU A 292 12.17 -26.34 -10.23
N PHE A 293 11.52 -25.78 -11.24
CA PHE A 293 11.17 -26.48 -12.49
C PHE A 293 11.86 -25.90 -13.73
N GLY A 294 12.63 -24.81 -13.60
CA GLY A 294 13.35 -24.19 -14.73
C GLY A 294 12.45 -23.54 -15.78
N ARG A 295 11.14 -23.40 -15.54
CA ARG A 295 10.17 -22.89 -16.52
C ARG A 295 9.31 -21.76 -15.97
N LYS A 296 8.79 -20.92 -16.87
CA LYS A 296 7.85 -19.84 -16.55
C LYS A 296 6.42 -20.39 -16.54
N LEU A 297 5.60 -19.98 -15.56
CA LEU A 297 4.16 -20.29 -15.52
C LEU A 297 3.34 -19.21 -16.22
N PHE A 298 3.65 -17.94 -15.93
CA PHE A 298 3.07 -16.78 -16.60
C PHE A 298 4.05 -16.23 -17.64
N ILE A 299 3.53 -15.60 -18.70
CA ILE A 299 4.35 -14.93 -19.73
C ILE A 299 5.25 -13.85 -19.09
N SER A 300 4.65 -13.05 -18.20
CA SER A 300 5.31 -12.09 -17.34
C SER A 300 4.61 -12.10 -15.98
N ALA A 301 5.34 -11.90 -14.89
CA ALA A 301 4.75 -11.73 -13.56
C ALA A 301 5.13 -10.33 -13.05
N PRO A 302 4.24 -9.63 -12.32
CA PRO A 302 2.95 -10.09 -11.74
C PRO A 302 1.82 -10.27 -12.75
N ILE A 303 0.64 -10.72 -12.28
CA ILE A 303 -0.46 -11.13 -13.15
C ILE A 303 -1.00 -10.00 -14.03
N HIS A 304 -0.94 -8.74 -13.61
CA HIS A 304 -1.30 -7.62 -14.48
C HIS A 304 -0.44 -7.57 -15.76
N HIS A 305 0.88 -7.80 -15.66
CA HIS A 305 1.75 -7.86 -16.85
C HIS A 305 1.50 -9.12 -17.68
N HIS A 306 1.06 -10.22 -17.06
CA HIS A 306 0.61 -11.38 -17.82
C HIS A 306 -0.60 -11.01 -18.69
N LEU A 307 -1.57 -10.29 -18.13
CA LEU A 307 -2.78 -9.84 -18.83
C LEU A 307 -2.45 -8.87 -19.97
N GLU A 308 -1.52 -7.94 -19.76
CA GLU A 308 -1.01 -7.07 -20.83
C GLU A 308 -0.32 -7.87 -21.94
N ALA A 309 0.49 -8.86 -21.58
CA ALA A 309 1.24 -9.68 -22.55
C ALA A 309 0.32 -10.56 -23.43
N ILE A 310 -0.87 -10.94 -22.95
CA ILE A 310 -1.90 -11.61 -23.76
C ILE A 310 -2.80 -10.64 -24.54
N GLY A 311 -2.51 -9.33 -24.50
CA GLY A 311 -3.16 -8.31 -25.33
C GLY A 311 -4.25 -7.50 -24.64
N TRP A 312 -4.42 -7.57 -23.32
CA TRP A 312 -5.37 -6.68 -22.64
C TRP A 312 -4.82 -5.25 -22.55
N PRO A 313 -5.62 -4.22 -22.86
CA PRO A 313 -5.23 -2.84 -22.61
C PRO A 313 -5.00 -2.59 -21.11
N GLU A 314 -3.98 -1.81 -20.78
CA GLU A 314 -3.65 -1.43 -19.39
C GLU A 314 -4.88 -0.89 -18.62
N VAL A 315 -5.62 0.05 -19.22
CA VAL A 315 -6.83 0.64 -18.62
C VAL A 315 -7.88 -0.44 -18.31
N LYS A 316 -8.01 -1.45 -19.18
CA LYS A 316 -8.95 -2.56 -18.97
C LYS A 316 -8.54 -3.42 -17.78
N VAL A 317 -7.23 -3.66 -17.58
CA VAL A 317 -6.71 -4.40 -16.43
C VAL A 317 -6.98 -3.61 -15.15
N THR A 318 -6.56 -2.35 -15.09
CA THR A 318 -6.75 -1.47 -13.92
C THR A 318 -8.22 -1.40 -13.50
N MET A 319 -9.13 -1.06 -14.42
CA MET A 319 -10.55 -0.89 -14.08
C MET A 319 -11.20 -2.20 -13.62
N ARG A 320 -10.83 -3.35 -14.21
CA ARG A 320 -11.34 -4.65 -13.76
C ARG A 320 -10.82 -5.03 -12.38
N PHE A 321 -9.56 -4.73 -12.08
CA PHE A 321 -8.97 -5.00 -10.77
C PHE A 321 -9.59 -4.11 -9.69
N TRP A 322 -9.97 -2.87 -10.02
CA TRP A 322 -10.75 -2.02 -9.13
C TRP A 322 -12.12 -2.60 -8.82
N VAL A 323 -12.86 -3.08 -9.83
CA VAL A 323 -14.16 -3.74 -9.63
C VAL A 323 -14.01 -4.94 -8.70
N ILE A 324 -13.03 -5.81 -8.96
CA ILE A 324 -12.74 -6.97 -8.09
C ILE A 324 -12.41 -6.52 -6.67
N SER A 325 -11.57 -5.49 -6.51
CA SER A 325 -11.21 -4.96 -5.20
C SER A 325 -12.41 -4.42 -4.44
N CYS A 326 -13.32 -3.68 -5.09
CA CYS A 326 -14.55 -3.20 -4.44
C CYS A 326 -15.44 -4.36 -4.01
N THR A 327 -15.66 -5.36 -4.88
CA THR A 327 -16.45 -6.54 -4.53
C THR A 327 -15.85 -7.32 -3.37
N MET A 328 -14.54 -7.57 -3.40
CA MET A 328 -13.84 -8.28 -2.33
C MET A 328 -13.79 -7.46 -1.03
N GLY A 329 -13.72 -6.13 -1.14
CA GLY A 329 -13.86 -5.21 -0.02
C GLY A 329 -15.22 -5.31 0.66
N LEU A 330 -16.33 -5.35 -0.11
CA LEU A 330 -17.67 -5.56 0.42
C LEU A 330 -17.83 -6.93 1.08
N ILE A 331 -17.27 -7.99 0.48
CA ILE A 331 -17.24 -9.33 1.08
C ILE A 331 -16.47 -9.29 2.41
N GLY A 332 -15.31 -8.62 2.44
CA GLY A 332 -14.53 -8.45 3.67
C GLY A 332 -15.29 -7.69 4.76
N LEU A 333 -16.02 -6.62 4.40
CA LEU A 333 -16.88 -5.88 5.32
C LEU A 333 -18.01 -6.75 5.87
N LEU A 334 -18.70 -7.50 4.99
CA LEU A 334 -19.73 -8.45 5.40
C LEU A 334 -19.18 -9.48 6.40
N MET A 335 -18.01 -10.05 6.10
CA MET A 335 -17.34 -11.00 6.99
C MET A 335 -16.91 -10.36 8.31
N ALA A 336 -16.56 -9.07 8.34
CA ALA A 336 -16.31 -8.37 9.61
C ALA A 336 -17.59 -8.34 10.47
N MET A 337 -18.73 -8.00 9.86
CA MET A 337 -20.02 -7.89 10.55
C MET A 337 -20.54 -9.24 11.05
N THR A 338 -20.39 -10.30 10.26
CA THR A 338 -20.91 -11.63 10.60
C THR A 338 -19.89 -12.50 11.35
N GLY A 339 -18.60 -12.16 11.26
CA GLY A 339 -17.49 -12.96 11.75
C GLY A 339 -17.10 -12.73 13.21
N GLY A 340 -17.75 -11.80 13.92
CA GLY A 340 -17.47 -11.49 15.32
C GLY A 340 -16.46 -10.36 15.55
N HIS A 341 -16.20 -9.52 14.54
CA HIS A 341 -15.30 -8.37 14.66
C HIS A 341 -15.98 -7.07 15.07
N ILE A 342 -17.31 -6.99 14.96
CA ILE A 342 -18.15 -5.81 15.21
C ILE A 342 -19.16 -6.11 16.31
#